data_AF-S3CL43-F1
#
_entry.id   AF-S3CL43-F1
#
_cell.length_a   1.000
_cell.length_b   1.000
_cell.length_c   1.000
_cell.angle_alpha   90.00
_cell.angle_beta   90.00
_cell.angle_gamma   90.00
#
_symmetry.space_group_name_H-M   'P 1'
#
loop_
_entity.id
_entity.type
_entity.pdbx_description
1 polymer ?
#
loop_
_entity_poly.entity_id
_entity_poly.type
_entity_poly.pdbx_seq_one_letter_code
_entity_poly.pdbx_strand_id
1 'polypeptide(L)'
;MDVRIFKNETTSGDDYYFTLATAFGEQKGWLAIGSGTHMEDALMFVIYPTIENEGLFLTTRTTIKHYPPHILQYATPIVEVQETKVENLTNIMKWTCYGCNMWSGSKFDSSAESQPFIFARNYEQIATSRNSPKVLQQHDVYGVLFFDLLHANGDLKEQPASPSIDLTSLDVEIADISDSTHKMTAHQAHGIIMCLAFGAILPFGVLAIRWKPLASFTKHWVIQLLFTVTEFLGAFIGWRKSIANGGIRNLNDPHKIFGMVITAVLSFQIFLGYLHHRQYLAKMRETYSLAPLKLGKYHKYFGRCVFVGGAINVCIGFRKGHHTPSYYCDEKKKSKYTVLVTGMGAFPKDPGNEAGGHYSEDNNASHLITKLLPSKLAPFSEYNSTALEIEILNPTSGPGCAVKSEYGYVRKYCKELWESYGNKIDFIIHLGMADGWEWYTLERSAWKEGTVKSVDEGNGRMSEPLEYYMPPDDVGETSKDLSGPCPWGETVPNQLWAVSGIDVDRIAQQTEQALNLKSEREGNGKIEVRPHPDAGNYICGFISYESFAQAFVNRYSAKAIFCHVPGWQDEERLETGRDFVCHLIGQLATQ
;
A
#
# COMPACT_ATOMS: atom_id res chain seq x y z
N MET A 1 -31.52 -12.79 0.31
CA MET A 1 -30.68 -12.66 -0.89
C MET A 1 -30.94 -13.88 -1.76
N ASP A 2 -31.04 -13.73 -3.07
CA ASP A 2 -31.26 -14.82 -4.03
C ASP A 2 -30.10 -14.86 -5.04
N VAL A 3 -29.72 -16.07 -5.49
CA VAL A 3 -28.64 -16.29 -6.47
C VAL A 3 -29.10 -17.31 -7.50
N ARG A 4 -28.98 -16.98 -8.78
CA ARG A 4 -29.23 -17.90 -9.90
C ARG A 4 -27.99 -18.06 -10.76
N ILE A 5 -27.80 -19.24 -11.34
CA ILE A 5 -26.64 -19.56 -12.17
C ILE A 5 -27.12 -19.87 -13.59
N PHE A 6 -26.43 -19.31 -14.57
CA PHE A 6 -26.64 -19.61 -15.98
C PHE A 6 -25.33 -19.94 -16.66
N LYS A 7 -25.31 -21.01 -17.46
CA LYS A 7 -24.11 -21.42 -18.18
C LYS A 7 -24.01 -20.67 -19.50
N ASN A 8 -22.95 -19.87 -19.67
CA ASN A 8 -22.77 -19.07 -20.86
C ASN A 8 -22.24 -19.93 -22.02
N GLU A 9 -23.07 -20.15 -23.05
CA GLU A 9 -22.74 -20.98 -24.21
C GLU A 9 -21.56 -20.42 -25.04
N THR A 10 -21.29 -19.12 -24.93
CA THR A 10 -20.27 -18.41 -25.73
C THR A 10 -18.89 -18.38 -25.08
N THR A 11 -18.82 -18.27 -23.75
CA THR A 11 -17.56 -18.07 -23.00
C THR A 11 -17.13 -19.28 -22.18
N SER A 12 -17.92 -20.36 -22.18
CA SER A 12 -17.74 -21.54 -21.30
C SER A 12 -17.70 -21.22 -19.79
N GLY A 13 -18.02 -19.98 -19.40
CA GLY A 13 -18.11 -19.51 -18.02
C GLY A 13 -19.54 -19.60 -17.47
N ASP A 14 -19.67 -19.46 -16.15
CA ASP A 14 -20.95 -19.45 -15.45
C ASP A 14 -21.27 -18.02 -14.97
N ASP A 15 -22.44 -17.55 -15.37
CA ASP A 15 -22.96 -16.23 -15.05
C ASP A 15 -23.85 -16.31 -13.80
N TYR A 16 -23.60 -15.45 -12.83
CA TYR A 16 -24.31 -15.43 -11.55
C TYR A 16 -25.21 -14.20 -11.48
N TYR A 17 -26.51 -14.42 -11.22
CA TYR A 17 -27.52 -13.37 -11.07
C TYR A 17 -27.86 -13.23 -9.60
N PHE A 18 -27.60 -12.06 -9.04
CA PHE A 18 -27.79 -11.77 -7.63
C PHE A 18 -28.99 -10.84 -7.43
N THR A 19 -29.78 -11.12 -6.40
CA THR A 19 -30.79 -10.20 -5.87
C THR A 19 -30.58 -10.00 -4.38
N LEU A 20 -30.31 -8.77 -3.95
CA LEU A 20 -30.13 -8.42 -2.55
C LEU A 20 -31.12 -7.35 -2.12
N ALA A 21 -31.74 -7.55 -0.95
CA ALA A 21 -32.59 -6.56 -0.29
C ALA A 21 -31.91 -6.13 1.03
N THR A 22 -31.78 -4.82 1.25
CA THR A 22 -31.17 -4.24 2.44
C THR A 22 -31.70 -2.84 2.74
N ALA A 23 -31.86 -2.49 4.02
CA ALA A 23 -32.17 -1.13 4.45
C ALA A 23 -30.89 -0.39 4.85
N PHE A 24 -30.70 0.87 4.43
CA PHE A 24 -29.61 1.72 4.90
C PHE A 24 -30.20 2.87 5.73
N GLY A 25 -29.98 2.83 7.05
CA GLY A 25 -30.47 3.89 7.95
C GLY A 25 -29.80 5.21 7.61
N GLU A 26 -30.59 6.28 7.43
CA GLU A 26 -30.11 7.62 7.11
C GLU A 26 -29.17 7.70 5.89
N GLN A 27 -29.28 6.76 4.93
CA GLN A 27 -28.36 6.64 3.79
C GLN A 27 -26.88 6.52 4.23
N LYS A 28 -26.62 5.80 5.33
CA LYS A 28 -25.26 5.50 5.81
C LYS A 28 -24.98 4.01 5.78
N GLY A 29 -23.70 3.70 5.81
CA GLY A 29 -23.17 2.35 5.88
C GLY A 29 -22.87 1.74 4.51
N TRP A 30 -22.44 0.49 4.55
CA TRP A 30 -22.24 -0.35 3.38
C TRP A 30 -22.50 -1.81 3.76
N LEU A 31 -22.89 -2.62 2.77
CA LEU A 31 -23.10 -4.05 2.89
C LEU A 31 -22.26 -4.75 1.82
N ALA A 32 -21.41 -5.68 2.22
CA ALA A 32 -20.60 -6.49 1.32
C ALA A 32 -20.97 -7.96 1.44
N ILE A 33 -20.88 -8.65 0.32
CA ILE A 33 -20.82 -10.11 0.24
C ILE A 33 -19.61 -10.50 -0.60
N GLY A 34 -19.05 -11.69 -0.42
CA GLY A 34 -17.97 -12.17 -1.27
C GLY A 34 -17.81 -13.68 -1.26
N SER A 35 -17.15 -14.22 -2.27
CA SER A 35 -16.97 -15.67 -2.41
C SER A 35 -16.07 -16.28 -1.33
N GLY A 36 -16.36 -17.53 -0.94
CA GLY A 36 -15.53 -18.31 -0.04
C GLY A 36 -15.86 -18.09 1.44
N THR A 37 -14.92 -18.46 2.31
CA THR A 37 -15.08 -18.43 3.78
C THR A 37 -14.24 -17.37 4.49
N HIS A 38 -13.40 -16.65 3.75
CA HIS A 38 -12.46 -15.67 4.28
C HIS A 38 -12.16 -14.58 3.23
N MET A 39 -11.60 -13.45 3.64
CA MET A 39 -11.45 -12.26 2.78
C MET A 39 -10.34 -12.38 1.73
N GLU A 40 -9.28 -13.15 1.99
CA GLU A 40 -8.15 -13.33 1.09
C GLU A 40 -8.63 -13.87 -0.26
N ASP A 41 -8.30 -13.12 -1.30
CA ASP A 41 -8.63 -13.35 -2.70
C ASP A 41 -10.14 -13.50 -3.00
N ALA A 42 -11.01 -13.07 -2.09
CA ALA A 42 -12.45 -13.12 -2.32
C ALA A 42 -12.92 -12.05 -3.30
N LEU A 43 -13.76 -12.44 -4.26
CA LEU A 43 -14.48 -11.49 -5.09
C LEU A 43 -15.64 -10.93 -4.27
N MET A 44 -15.55 -9.65 -3.94
CA MET A 44 -16.52 -8.99 -3.07
C MET A 44 -17.38 -8.01 -3.84
N PHE A 45 -18.68 -8.05 -3.57
CA PHE A 45 -19.70 -7.13 -4.06
C PHE A 45 -20.10 -6.21 -2.90
N VAL A 46 -19.74 -4.94 -2.99
CA VAL A 46 -19.99 -3.96 -1.93
C VAL A 46 -21.02 -2.95 -2.39
N ILE A 47 -22.14 -2.92 -1.66
CA ILE A 47 -23.30 -2.08 -1.92
C ILE A 47 -23.39 -0.98 -0.88
N TYR A 48 -23.64 0.24 -1.33
CA TYR A 48 -23.82 1.39 -0.44
C TYR A 48 -24.74 2.45 -1.06
N PRO A 49 -25.42 3.27 -0.23
CA PRO A 49 -26.24 4.38 -0.69
C PRO A 49 -25.38 5.55 -1.22
N THR A 50 -25.93 6.36 -2.13
CA THR A 50 -25.26 7.56 -2.68
C THR A 50 -26.02 8.84 -2.33
N ILE A 51 -25.31 9.97 -2.28
CA ILE A 51 -25.89 11.27 -1.91
C ILE A 51 -26.55 11.99 -3.10
N GLU A 52 -26.18 11.64 -4.34
CA GLU A 52 -26.49 12.43 -5.55
C GLU A 52 -27.76 11.96 -6.27
N ASN A 53 -28.09 10.67 -6.15
CA ASN A 53 -29.31 10.08 -6.65
C ASN A 53 -29.77 9.11 -5.55
N GLU A 54 -31.06 9.07 -5.20
CA GLU A 54 -31.65 8.20 -4.18
C GLU A 54 -31.57 6.69 -4.55
N GLY A 55 -30.37 6.21 -4.84
CA GLY A 55 -30.09 4.91 -5.41
C GLY A 55 -28.89 4.26 -4.75
N LEU A 56 -28.82 2.95 -4.93
CA LEU A 56 -27.72 2.12 -4.48
C LEU A 56 -26.61 2.07 -5.51
N PHE A 57 -25.38 1.96 -5.04
CA PHE A 57 -24.21 1.73 -5.89
C PHE A 57 -23.53 0.43 -5.52
N LEU A 58 -23.00 -0.25 -6.53
CA LEU A 58 -22.29 -1.52 -6.41
C LEU A 58 -20.83 -1.32 -6.83
N THR A 59 -19.89 -1.78 -6.01
CA THR A 59 -18.47 -1.90 -6.40
C THR A 59 -18.01 -3.34 -6.23
N THR A 60 -17.22 -3.81 -7.18
CA THR A 60 -16.49 -5.06 -7.10
C THR A 60 -15.13 -4.81 -6.46
N ARG A 61 -14.74 -5.66 -5.51
CA ARG A 61 -13.51 -5.48 -4.72
C ARG A 61 -12.82 -6.81 -4.45
N THR A 62 -11.52 -6.76 -4.15
CA THR A 62 -10.75 -7.91 -3.63
C THR A 62 -9.71 -7.45 -2.62
N THR A 63 -9.04 -8.39 -1.96
CA THR A 63 -7.94 -8.14 -1.02
C THR A 63 -7.06 -9.37 -0.92
N ILE A 64 -5.78 -9.17 -0.61
CA ILE A 64 -4.80 -10.26 -0.53
C ILE A 64 -4.87 -10.92 0.87
N LYS A 65 -5.47 -10.27 1.89
CA LYS A 65 -5.65 -10.80 3.28
C LYS A 65 -6.80 -10.07 3.99
N HIS A 66 -6.73 -9.90 5.31
CA HIS A 66 -7.67 -9.09 6.10
C HIS A 66 -7.43 -7.57 5.96
N TYR A 67 -6.94 -7.11 4.80
CA TYR A 67 -6.77 -5.68 4.50
C TYR A 67 -8.06 -5.10 3.92
N PRO A 68 -8.28 -3.76 4.04
CA PRO A 68 -9.40 -3.09 3.40
C PRO A 68 -9.49 -3.43 1.89
N PRO A 69 -10.63 -3.95 1.41
CA PRO A 69 -10.77 -4.34 0.00
C PRO A 69 -10.64 -3.15 -0.94
N HIS A 70 -9.83 -3.33 -1.98
CA HIS A 70 -9.62 -2.34 -3.04
C HIS A 70 -10.52 -2.65 -4.24
N ILE A 71 -10.85 -1.62 -5.01
CA ILE A 71 -11.80 -1.73 -6.12
C ILE A 71 -11.15 -2.41 -7.33
N LEU A 72 -11.91 -3.29 -7.95
CA LEU A 72 -11.59 -3.92 -9.22
C LEU A 72 -12.11 -3.03 -10.35
N GLN A 73 -11.26 -2.17 -10.91
CA GLN A 73 -11.67 -1.25 -11.97
C GLN A 73 -11.72 -1.89 -13.36
N TYR A 74 -10.97 -2.99 -13.60
CA TYR A 74 -10.86 -3.63 -14.93
C TYR A 74 -10.67 -5.16 -14.89
N ALA A 75 -11.11 -5.83 -13.81
CA ALA A 75 -10.93 -7.27 -13.67
C ALA A 75 -12.12 -8.06 -14.20
N THR A 76 -11.84 -9.22 -14.79
CA THR A 76 -12.80 -10.33 -14.90
C THR A 76 -13.12 -10.84 -13.49
N PRO A 77 -14.39 -11.04 -13.13
CA PRO A 77 -15.59 -11.03 -13.97
C PRO A 77 -16.21 -9.63 -14.18
N ILE A 78 -16.88 -9.46 -15.32
CA ILE A 78 -17.66 -8.24 -15.62
C ILE A 78 -18.93 -8.26 -14.76
N VAL A 79 -19.24 -7.12 -14.13
CA VAL A 79 -20.39 -6.99 -13.24
C VAL A 79 -21.27 -5.84 -13.68
N GLU A 80 -22.53 -6.15 -13.97
CA GLU A 80 -23.51 -5.20 -14.46
C GLU A 80 -24.72 -5.12 -13.52
N VAL A 81 -25.07 -3.91 -13.10
CA VAL A 81 -26.27 -3.66 -12.29
C VAL A 81 -27.48 -3.62 -13.22
N GLN A 82 -28.43 -4.53 -13.03
CA GLN A 82 -29.62 -4.67 -13.85
C GLN A 82 -30.77 -3.80 -13.35
N GLU A 83 -30.98 -3.78 -12.03
CA GLU A 83 -32.09 -3.07 -11.42
C GLU A 83 -31.72 -2.55 -10.02
N THR A 84 -32.12 -1.32 -9.71
CA THR A 84 -32.13 -0.77 -8.35
C THR A 84 -33.50 -0.22 -8.04
N LYS A 85 -34.13 -0.72 -6.98
CA LYS A 85 -35.48 -0.33 -6.56
C LYS A 85 -35.51 -0.01 -5.08
N VAL A 86 -36.31 0.98 -4.69
CA VAL A 86 -36.58 1.28 -3.28
C VAL A 86 -38.06 1.00 -3.02
N GLU A 87 -38.35 0.09 -2.09
CA GLU A 87 -39.71 -0.27 -1.66
C GLU A 87 -39.77 -0.25 -0.12
N ASN A 88 -40.69 0.54 0.46
CA ASN A 88 -40.95 0.55 1.91
C ASN A 88 -39.67 0.61 2.78
N LEU A 89 -38.79 1.58 2.53
CA LEU A 89 -37.49 1.77 3.21
C LEU A 89 -36.45 0.65 2.99
N THR A 90 -36.77 -0.35 2.17
CA THR A 90 -35.88 -1.43 1.76
C THR A 90 -35.37 -1.15 0.36
N ASN A 91 -34.05 -1.21 0.19
CA ASN A 91 -33.41 -1.08 -1.11
C ASN A 91 -33.16 -2.47 -1.68
N ILE A 92 -33.61 -2.70 -2.89
CA ILE A 92 -33.44 -3.94 -3.65
C ILE A 92 -32.48 -3.64 -4.80
N MET A 93 -31.43 -4.44 -4.93
CA MET A 93 -30.48 -4.37 -6.03
C MET A 93 -30.35 -5.73 -6.69
N LYS A 94 -30.39 -5.72 -8.03
CA LYS A 94 -30.13 -6.88 -8.87
C LYS A 94 -28.92 -6.62 -9.75
N TRP A 95 -28.00 -7.56 -9.81
CA TRP A 95 -26.83 -7.47 -10.67
C TRP A 95 -26.43 -8.83 -11.21
N THR A 96 -25.77 -8.81 -12.36
CA THR A 96 -25.22 -9.99 -13.03
C THR A 96 -23.70 -9.94 -12.95
N CYS A 97 -23.10 -11.07 -12.60
CA CYS A 97 -21.67 -11.29 -12.66
C CYS A 97 -21.35 -12.30 -13.77
N TYR A 98 -20.73 -11.85 -14.85
CA TYR A 98 -20.44 -12.66 -16.03
C TYR A 98 -19.13 -13.42 -15.88
N GLY A 99 -19.17 -14.76 -16.01
CA GLY A 99 -18.01 -15.62 -15.84
C GLY A 99 -17.41 -15.56 -14.43
N CYS A 100 -18.25 -15.47 -13.40
CA CYS A 100 -17.83 -15.33 -12.00
C CYS A 100 -16.97 -16.51 -11.52
N ASN A 101 -17.24 -17.71 -12.07
CA ASN A 101 -16.46 -18.93 -11.86
C ASN A 101 -15.01 -18.84 -12.40
N MET A 102 -14.72 -17.91 -13.31
CA MET A 102 -13.39 -17.68 -13.87
C MET A 102 -12.51 -16.80 -12.98
N TRP A 103 -13.04 -16.29 -11.87
CA TRP A 103 -12.26 -15.54 -10.88
C TRP A 103 -11.08 -16.38 -10.36
N SER A 104 -9.87 -15.82 -10.40
CA SER A 104 -8.64 -16.52 -10.06
C SER A 104 -8.42 -16.74 -8.55
N GLY A 105 -9.15 -15.99 -7.72
CA GLY A 105 -9.09 -16.07 -6.26
C GLY A 105 -10.01 -17.15 -5.68
N SER A 106 -10.81 -16.81 -4.66
CA SER A 106 -11.76 -17.77 -4.08
C SER A 106 -12.88 -18.07 -5.08
N LYS A 107 -12.85 -19.28 -5.62
CA LYS A 107 -13.67 -19.68 -6.78
C LYS A 107 -15.16 -19.78 -6.43
N PHE A 108 -15.97 -19.40 -7.40
CA PHE A 108 -17.38 -19.77 -7.47
C PHE A 108 -17.45 -21.14 -8.14
N ASP A 109 -17.94 -22.13 -7.41
CA ASP A 109 -18.15 -23.48 -7.92
C ASP A 109 -19.63 -23.65 -8.24
N SER A 110 -19.97 -23.57 -9.52
CA SER A 110 -21.33 -23.78 -10.03
C SER A 110 -21.78 -25.23 -9.96
N SER A 111 -20.85 -26.17 -9.74
CA SER A 111 -21.12 -27.60 -9.64
C SER A 111 -21.37 -28.08 -8.21
N ALA A 112 -21.07 -27.25 -7.21
CA ALA A 112 -21.28 -27.57 -5.81
C ALA A 112 -22.78 -27.50 -5.44
N GLU A 113 -23.24 -28.40 -4.55
CA GLU A 113 -24.61 -28.35 -4.00
C GLU A 113 -24.82 -27.10 -3.14
N SER A 114 -23.76 -26.66 -2.45
CA SER A 114 -23.77 -25.44 -1.65
C SER A 114 -22.45 -24.68 -1.74
N GLN A 115 -22.53 -23.36 -1.87
CA GLN A 115 -21.38 -22.46 -2.00
C GLN A 115 -21.25 -21.52 -0.80
N PRO A 116 -20.09 -21.47 -0.12
CA PRO A 116 -19.84 -20.51 0.94
C PRO A 116 -19.60 -19.10 0.41
N PHE A 117 -20.14 -18.13 1.13
CA PHE A 117 -19.89 -16.71 0.96
C PHE A 117 -19.63 -16.06 2.32
N ILE A 118 -18.74 -15.07 2.33
CA ILE A 118 -18.62 -14.13 3.43
C ILE A 118 -19.61 -12.98 3.27
N PHE A 119 -20.07 -12.42 4.37
CA PHE A 119 -20.78 -11.14 4.39
C PHE A 119 -20.19 -10.22 5.44
N ALA A 120 -20.31 -8.92 5.22
CA ALA A 120 -19.86 -7.89 6.13
C ALA A 120 -20.71 -6.64 6.00
N ARG A 121 -20.94 -5.92 7.09
CA ARG A 121 -21.78 -4.72 7.12
C ARG A 121 -21.20 -3.65 8.03
N ASN A 122 -21.24 -2.41 7.59
CA ASN A 122 -20.98 -1.22 8.38
C ASN A 122 -22.24 -0.36 8.42
N TYR A 123 -22.59 0.21 9.58
CA TYR A 123 -23.80 1.04 9.74
C TYR A 123 -23.53 2.55 9.65
N GLU A 124 -22.32 2.99 9.97
CA GLU A 124 -22.03 4.40 10.28
C GLU A 124 -21.30 5.16 9.16
N GLN A 125 -20.72 4.45 8.19
CA GLN A 125 -19.91 5.07 7.14
C GLN A 125 -20.79 5.98 6.28
N ILE A 126 -20.49 7.28 6.28
CA ILE A 126 -21.25 8.26 5.51
C ILE A 126 -21.13 7.98 4.02
N ALA A 127 -22.28 7.91 3.34
CA ALA A 127 -22.38 7.77 1.88
C ALA A 127 -21.51 8.79 1.14
N THR A 128 -21.12 8.45 -0.07
CA THR A 128 -20.28 9.29 -0.94
C THR A 128 -20.89 9.48 -2.31
N SER A 129 -20.42 10.50 -3.03
CA SER A 129 -20.72 10.70 -4.45
C SER A 129 -20.30 9.48 -5.28
N ARG A 130 -21.00 9.24 -6.39
CA ARG A 130 -20.76 8.12 -7.31
C ARG A 130 -19.30 8.04 -7.79
N ASN A 131 -18.64 9.19 -7.89
CA ASN A 131 -17.32 9.36 -8.49
C ASN A 131 -16.14 9.26 -7.52
N SER A 132 -16.37 8.92 -6.24
CA SER A 132 -15.30 8.80 -5.24
C SER A 132 -15.60 7.66 -4.26
N PRO A 133 -15.52 6.39 -4.72
CA PRO A 133 -15.77 5.26 -3.84
C PRO A 133 -14.68 5.21 -2.75
N LYS A 134 -15.06 5.59 -1.52
CA LYS A 134 -14.14 5.67 -0.38
C LYS A 134 -13.51 4.31 -0.04
N VAL A 135 -12.38 4.39 0.65
CA VAL A 135 -11.83 3.29 1.45
C VAL A 135 -12.90 2.85 2.45
N LEU A 136 -13.18 1.54 2.51
CA LEU A 136 -14.16 1.00 3.45
C LEU A 136 -13.60 1.09 4.88
N GLN A 137 -14.36 1.72 5.76
CA GLN A 137 -14.19 1.59 7.20
C GLN A 137 -14.45 0.14 7.60
N GLN A 138 -13.88 -0.32 8.70
CA GLN A 138 -14.08 -1.69 9.16
C GLN A 138 -15.58 -1.98 9.41
N HIS A 139 -16.05 -3.15 9.01
CA HIS A 139 -17.41 -3.60 9.27
C HIS A 139 -17.67 -3.80 10.77
N ASP A 140 -18.92 -3.57 11.17
CA ASP A 140 -19.43 -3.81 12.52
C ASP A 140 -19.87 -5.28 12.68
N VAL A 141 -20.48 -5.85 11.63
CA VAL A 141 -21.00 -7.23 11.61
C VAL A 141 -20.44 -7.97 10.41
N TYR A 142 -20.09 -9.24 10.59
CA TYR A 142 -19.58 -10.10 9.53
C TYR A 142 -19.84 -11.57 9.84
N GLY A 143 -19.77 -12.42 8.84
CA GLY A 143 -19.92 -13.86 9.00
C GLY A 143 -19.78 -14.62 7.69
N VAL A 144 -20.06 -15.92 7.75
CA VAL A 144 -20.12 -16.81 6.59
C VAL A 144 -21.57 -17.29 6.44
N LEU A 145 -22.05 -17.33 5.21
CA LEU A 145 -23.34 -17.88 4.83
C LEU A 145 -23.14 -18.88 3.68
N PHE A 146 -24.07 -19.81 3.52
CA PHE A 146 -24.01 -20.84 2.50
C PHE A 146 -25.23 -20.71 1.59
N PHE A 147 -25.01 -20.60 0.28
CA PHE A 147 -26.10 -20.65 -0.70
C PHE A 147 -26.32 -22.07 -1.17
N ASP A 148 -27.57 -22.49 -1.23
CA ASP A 148 -27.99 -23.71 -1.91
C ASP A 148 -28.07 -23.43 -3.41
N LEU A 149 -27.25 -24.14 -4.20
CA LEU A 149 -27.18 -23.97 -5.64
C LEU A 149 -28.04 -24.99 -6.41
N LEU A 150 -28.64 -25.99 -5.73
CA LEU A 150 -29.50 -27.00 -6.37
C LEU A 150 -30.78 -26.39 -6.95
N HIS A 151 -31.24 -25.29 -6.37
CA HIS A 151 -32.43 -24.55 -6.79
C HIS A 151 -32.11 -23.31 -7.65
N ALA A 152 -30.83 -23.08 -7.99
CA ALA A 152 -30.34 -21.88 -8.68
C ALA A 152 -30.32 -22.00 -10.22
N ASN A 153 -30.48 -23.21 -10.76
CA ASN A 153 -30.57 -23.46 -12.21
C ASN A 153 -32.00 -23.23 -12.71
N GLY A 154 -32.25 -22.16 -13.47
CA GLY A 154 -33.59 -21.86 -13.96
C GLY A 154 -33.61 -21.17 -15.33
N ASP A 155 -34.63 -21.49 -16.14
CA ASP A 155 -34.95 -20.83 -17.42
C ASP A 155 -35.35 -19.37 -17.20
N LEU A 156 -34.73 -18.43 -17.95
CA LEU A 156 -34.96 -16.98 -17.85
C LEU A 156 -36.38 -16.51 -18.27
N LYS A 157 -37.29 -17.44 -18.63
CA LYS A 157 -38.61 -17.12 -19.21
C LYS A 157 -39.77 -17.05 -18.23
N GLU A 158 -39.60 -17.48 -16.98
CA GLU A 158 -40.60 -17.27 -15.94
C GLU A 158 -39.95 -16.65 -14.70
N GLN A 159 -40.65 -15.69 -14.09
CA GLN A 159 -40.29 -15.10 -12.82
C GLN A 159 -41.03 -15.90 -11.72
N PRO A 160 -40.41 -16.89 -11.05
CA PRO A 160 -41.03 -17.54 -9.91
C PRO A 160 -41.02 -16.55 -8.74
N ALA A 161 -42.05 -16.59 -7.90
CA ALA A 161 -42.18 -15.74 -6.73
C ALA A 161 -40.91 -15.79 -5.88
N SER A 162 -40.37 -14.61 -5.57
CA SER A 162 -39.17 -14.42 -4.76
C SER A 162 -39.28 -15.22 -3.46
N PRO A 163 -38.37 -16.19 -3.16
CA PRO A 163 -38.28 -16.70 -1.81
C PRO A 163 -37.79 -15.55 -0.92
N SER A 164 -38.67 -15.04 -0.06
CA SER A 164 -38.29 -14.09 0.98
C SER A 164 -37.42 -14.83 1.99
N ILE A 165 -36.11 -14.65 1.92
CA ILE A 165 -35.24 -15.00 3.03
C ILE A 165 -35.44 -13.94 4.10
N ASP A 166 -36.33 -14.25 5.04
CA ASP A 166 -36.42 -13.53 6.29
C ASP A 166 -35.16 -13.87 7.11
N LEU A 167 -34.27 -12.89 7.26
CA LEU A 167 -33.03 -13.02 8.01
C LEU A 167 -33.27 -13.29 9.51
N THR A 168 -34.53 -13.27 9.98
CA THR A 168 -34.90 -13.71 11.33
C THR A 168 -35.07 -15.23 11.48
N SER A 169 -35.16 -16.00 10.39
CA SER A 169 -35.46 -17.45 10.43
C SER A 169 -34.37 -18.37 9.88
N LEU A 170 -33.21 -17.84 9.49
CA LEU A 170 -32.03 -18.67 9.21
C LEU A 170 -31.40 -19.10 10.53
N ASP A 171 -31.29 -20.42 10.72
CA ASP A 171 -30.38 -21.04 11.69
C ASP A 171 -28.93 -20.76 11.26
N VAL A 172 -28.53 -19.50 11.42
CA VAL A 172 -27.15 -19.08 11.36
C VAL A 172 -26.48 -19.68 12.59
N GLU A 173 -25.42 -20.47 12.40
CA GLU A 173 -24.43 -20.65 13.46
C GLU A 173 -23.83 -19.27 13.75
N ILE A 174 -24.51 -18.53 14.63
CA ILE A 174 -24.13 -17.21 15.06
C ILE A 174 -22.85 -17.37 15.89
N ALA A 175 -21.72 -17.18 15.23
CA ALA A 175 -20.51 -16.73 15.91
C ALA A 175 -20.75 -15.29 16.39
N ASP A 176 -21.37 -15.18 17.57
CA ASP A 176 -21.42 -14.02 18.46
C ASP A 176 -21.86 -12.69 17.81
N ILE A 177 -23.19 -12.47 17.71
CA ILE A 177 -23.76 -11.13 17.50
C ILE A 177 -23.41 -10.28 18.73
N SER A 178 -22.28 -9.58 18.63
CA SER A 178 -21.87 -8.56 19.58
C SER A 178 -22.64 -7.27 19.29
N ASP A 179 -23.75 -7.11 20.01
CA ASP A 179 -24.54 -5.88 20.14
C ASP A 179 -23.66 -4.60 20.22
N SER A 180 -24.05 -3.60 19.43
CA SER A 180 -23.39 -2.32 19.16
C SER A 180 -23.48 -1.36 20.33
N THR A 181 -22.92 -1.77 21.47
CA THR A 181 -22.37 -0.83 22.44
C THR A 181 -20.99 -0.41 21.95
N HIS A 182 -20.58 0.87 22.07
CA HIS A 182 -19.25 1.35 21.72
C HIS A 182 -18.13 0.49 22.35
N LYS A 183 -17.73 -0.62 21.71
CA LYS A 183 -16.69 -1.50 22.22
C LYS A 183 -15.35 -0.90 21.83
N MET A 184 -14.70 -0.30 22.83
CA MET A 184 -13.32 0.19 22.75
C MET A 184 -12.43 -0.84 22.04
N THR A 185 -11.81 -0.46 20.93
CA THR A 185 -10.93 -1.37 20.20
C THR A 185 -9.74 -1.74 21.08
N ALA A 186 -9.16 -2.93 20.90
CA ALA A 186 -8.03 -3.36 21.73
C ALA A 186 -6.81 -2.43 21.63
N HIS A 187 -6.62 -1.74 20.50
CA HIS A 187 -5.55 -0.74 20.34
C HIS A 187 -5.83 0.51 21.20
N GLN A 188 -7.08 0.98 21.21
CA GLN A 188 -7.53 2.07 22.09
C GLN A 188 -7.43 1.65 23.57
N ALA A 189 -7.84 0.41 23.90
CA ALA A 189 -7.74 -0.15 25.24
C ALA A 189 -6.29 -0.19 25.73
N HIS A 190 -5.37 -0.74 24.93
CA HIS A 190 -3.93 -0.73 25.22
C HIS A 190 -3.42 0.70 25.47
N GLY A 191 -3.72 1.63 24.57
CA GLY A 191 -3.30 3.03 24.67
C GLY A 191 -3.79 3.69 25.95
N ILE A 192 -5.10 3.62 26.24
CA ILE A 192 -5.71 4.22 27.43
C ILE A 192 -5.12 3.62 28.72
N ILE A 193 -4.99 2.31 28.79
CA ILE A 193 -4.43 1.60 29.94
C ILE A 193 -2.96 2.02 30.16
N MET A 194 -2.14 2.06 29.11
CA MET A 194 -0.73 2.45 29.22
C MET A 194 -0.56 3.93 29.58
N CYS A 195 -1.44 4.80 29.09
CA CYS A 195 -1.45 6.22 29.47
C CYS A 195 -1.84 6.42 30.93
N LEU A 196 -2.85 5.69 31.41
CA LEU A 196 -3.23 5.73 32.83
C LEU A 196 -2.09 5.22 33.72
N ALA A 197 -1.46 4.10 33.34
CA ALA A 197 -0.35 3.51 34.09
C ALA A 197 0.84 4.48 34.22
N PHE A 198 1.40 4.95 33.11
CA PHE A 198 2.61 5.77 33.11
C PHE A 198 2.36 7.27 33.32
N GLY A 199 1.19 7.78 32.93
CA GLY A 199 0.83 9.19 33.04
C GLY A 199 0.24 9.59 34.39
N ALA A 200 -0.40 8.65 35.11
CA ALA A 200 -1.02 8.93 36.41
C ALA A 200 -0.48 8.03 37.52
N ILE A 201 -0.71 6.72 37.44
CA ILE A 201 -0.51 5.80 38.58
C ILE A 201 0.96 5.77 39.03
N LEU A 202 1.90 5.66 38.09
CA LEU A 202 3.34 5.65 38.41
C LEU A 202 3.82 6.97 39.03
N PRO A 203 3.54 8.16 38.46
CA PRO A 203 3.82 9.44 39.12
C PRO A 203 3.26 9.54 40.54
N PHE A 204 2.00 9.13 40.75
CA PHE A 204 1.40 9.14 42.10
C PHE A 204 2.14 8.21 43.07
N GLY A 205 2.58 7.03 42.63
CA GLY A 205 3.38 6.11 43.45
C GLY A 205 4.73 6.71 43.87
N VAL A 206 5.34 7.52 43.00
CA VAL A 206 6.61 8.23 43.25
C VAL A 206 6.42 9.44 44.20
N LEU A 207 5.24 10.07 44.18
CA LEU A 207 4.88 11.14 45.12
C LEU A 207 4.47 10.60 46.49
N ALA A 208 3.75 9.47 46.54
CA ALA A 208 3.26 8.88 47.79
C ALA A 208 4.37 8.52 48.78
N ILE A 209 5.54 8.08 48.28
CA ILE A 209 6.72 7.78 49.12
C ILE A 209 7.43 9.06 49.63
N ARG A 210 7.20 10.22 48.98
CA ARG A 210 7.76 11.51 49.38
C ARG A 210 6.85 12.31 50.30
N TRP A 211 5.55 12.04 50.24
CA TRP A 211 4.60 12.60 51.18
C TRP A 211 4.88 11.99 52.57
N LYS A 212 4.94 12.82 53.61
CA LYS A 212 5.26 12.42 55.00
C LYS A 212 4.05 12.13 55.92
N PRO A 213 3.03 11.32 55.56
CA PRO A 213 2.13 10.76 56.57
C PRO A 213 2.60 9.37 57.03
N LEU A 214 2.07 8.94 58.19
CA LEU A 214 2.07 7.54 58.62
C LEU A 214 1.58 6.66 57.45
N ALA A 215 2.24 5.54 57.19
CA ALA A 215 1.99 4.61 56.09
C ALA A 215 2.49 5.02 54.67
N SER A 216 3.47 5.93 54.54
CA SER A 216 4.11 6.30 53.26
C SER A 216 4.61 5.09 52.45
N PHE A 217 5.24 4.11 53.11
CA PHE A 217 5.64 2.85 52.46
C PHE A 217 4.44 2.02 51.98
N THR A 218 3.41 1.88 52.83
CA THR A 218 2.18 1.13 52.50
C THR A 218 1.50 1.70 51.26
N LYS A 219 1.36 3.03 51.19
CA LYS A 219 0.80 3.72 50.03
C LYS A 219 1.65 3.49 48.77
N HIS A 220 2.98 3.56 48.91
CA HIS A 220 3.89 3.36 47.80
C HIS A 220 3.76 1.96 47.19
N TRP A 221 3.87 0.88 47.99
CA TRP A 221 3.85 -0.46 47.42
C TRP A 221 2.46 -0.85 46.88
N VAL A 222 1.37 -0.36 47.48
CA VAL A 222 0.00 -0.58 46.97
C VAL A 222 -0.19 0.09 45.60
N ILE A 223 0.23 1.35 45.45
CA ILE A 223 0.12 2.07 44.18
C ILE A 223 1.05 1.44 43.12
N GLN A 224 2.24 0.95 43.50
CA GLN A 224 3.13 0.25 42.58
C GLN A 224 2.59 -1.12 42.14
N LEU A 225 1.88 -1.83 43.02
CA LEU A 225 1.19 -3.06 42.65
C LEU A 225 0.07 -2.77 41.64
N LEU A 226 -0.73 -1.73 41.89
CA LEU A 226 -1.77 -1.29 40.95
C LEU A 226 -1.17 -0.92 39.58
N PHE A 227 -0.10 -0.11 39.57
CA PHE A 227 0.64 0.23 38.36
C PHE A 227 1.10 -1.01 37.60
N THR A 228 1.69 -1.98 38.30
CA THR A 228 2.18 -3.23 37.71
C THR A 228 1.04 -4.00 37.05
N VAL A 229 -0.08 -4.21 37.74
CA VAL A 229 -1.21 -4.95 37.18
C VAL A 229 -1.76 -4.24 35.93
N THR A 230 -1.91 -2.92 35.99
CA THR A 230 -2.38 -2.11 34.85
C THR A 230 -1.42 -2.17 33.66
N GLU A 231 -0.11 -2.04 33.90
CA GLU A 231 0.91 -2.09 32.86
C GLU A 231 0.99 -3.46 32.19
N PHE A 232 1.00 -4.55 32.96
CA PHE A 232 1.05 -5.91 32.40
C PHE A 232 -0.20 -6.23 31.59
N LEU A 233 -1.38 -5.79 32.03
CA LEU A 233 -2.61 -5.94 31.28
C LEU A 233 -2.53 -5.17 29.96
N GLY A 234 -2.08 -3.92 30.00
CA GLY A 234 -1.85 -3.11 28.80
C GLY A 234 -0.87 -3.78 27.84
N ALA A 235 0.31 -4.16 28.32
CA ALA A 235 1.35 -4.84 27.54
C ALA A 235 0.85 -6.14 26.91
N PHE A 236 0.10 -6.96 27.66
CA PHE A 236 -0.49 -8.20 27.16
C PHE A 236 -1.48 -7.95 26.01
N ILE A 237 -2.36 -6.96 26.14
CA ILE A 237 -3.31 -6.58 25.07
C ILE A 237 -2.54 -6.18 23.81
N GLY A 238 -1.50 -5.34 23.95
CA GLY A 238 -0.68 -4.87 22.84
C GLY A 238 0.09 -6.01 22.16
N TRP A 239 0.70 -6.90 22.96
CA TRP A 239 1.43 -8.06 22.47
C TRP A 239 0.53 -9.05 21.73
N ARG A 240 -0.62 -9.42 22.33
CA ARG A 240 -1.59 -10.34 21.71
C ARG A 240 -2.12 -9.79 20.38
N LYS A 241 -2.43 -8.50 20.32
CA LYS A 241 -2.86 -7.86 19.06
C LYS A 241 -1.74 -7.78 18.03
N SER A 242 -0.50 -7.52 18.45
CA SER A 242 0.63 -7.53 17.52
C SER A 242 0.85 -8.92 16.88
N ILE A 243 0.73 -9.99 17.66
CA ILE A 243 0.81 -11.37 17.14
C ILE A 243 -0.37 -11.68 16.23
N ALA A 244 -1.60 -11.32 16.62
CA ALA A 244 -2.80 -11.56 15.82
C ALA A 244 -2.74 -10.86 14.45
N ASN A 245 -2.13 -9.68 14.36
CA ASN A 245 -2.09 -8.89 13.12
C ASN A 245 -0.95 -9.29 12.15
N GLY A 246 0.05 -10.08 12.56
CA GLY A 246 1.21 -10.36 11.70
C GLY A 246 2.30 -11.26 12.27
N GLY A 247 1.97 -12.06 13.30
CA GLY A 247 2.91 -12.98 13.94
C GLY A 247 4.09 -12.28 14.63
N ILE A 248 5.16 -13.05 14.87
CA ILE A 248 6.36 -12.60 15.60
C ILE A 248 7.09 -11.48 14.84
N ARG A 249 7.05 -11.48 13.50
CA ARG A 249 7.70 -10.45 12.65
C ARG A 249 7.14 -9.05 12.89
N ASN A 250 5.86 -8.95 13.23
CA ASN A 250 5.21 -7.68 13.56
C ASN A 250 5.71 -7.08 14.89
N LEU A 251 6.47 -7.82 15.70
CA LEU A 251 7.12 -7.30 16.90
C LEU A 251 8.38 -6.48 16.58
N ASN A 252 8.89 -6.52 15.34
CA ASN A 252 10.07 -5.77 14.90
C ASN A 252 9.76 -4.28 14.65
N ASP A 253 9.19 -3.64 15.65
CA ASP A 253 8.78 -2.23 15.63
C ASP A 253 9.39 -1.51 16.84
N PRO A 254 9.99 -0.32 16.68
CA PRO A 254 10.69 0.36 17.78
C PRO A 254 9.84 0.60 19.04
N HIS A 255 8.53 0.85 18.90
CA HIS A 255 7.64 1.06 20.06
C HIS A 255 7.36 -0.24 20.80
N LYS A 256 7.18 -1.33 20.05
CA LYS A 256 6.90 -2.66 20.60
C LYS A 256 8.14 -3.24 21.27
N ILE A 257 9.30 -3.16 20.62
CA ILE A 257 10.60 -3.59 21.18
C ILE A 257 10.89 -2.80 22.46
N PHE A 258 10.80 -1.46 22.40
CA PHE A 258 11.08 -0.63 23.56
C PHE A 258 10.09 -0.88 24.70
N GLY A 259 8.80 -1.06 24.39
CA GLY A 259 7.78 -1.47 25.36
C GLY A 259 8.10 -2.80 26.04
N MET A 260 8.45 -3.84 25.29
CA MET A 260 8.81 -5.15 25.87
C MET A 260 10.05 -5.07 26.77
N VAL A 261 11.05 -4.28 26.39
CA VAL A 261 12.24 -4.05 27.23
C VAL A 261 11.85 -3.35 28.53
N ILE A 262 10.96 -2.35 28.49
CA ILE A 262 10.48 -1.65 29.68
C ILE A 262 9.72 -2.61 30.61
N THR A 263 8.83 -3.46 30.09
CA THR A 263 8.10 -4.47 30.88
C THR A 263 9.05 -5.49 31.53
N ALA A 264 10.11 -5.91 30.81
CA ALA A 264 11.14 -6.78 31.37
C ALA A 264 11.93 -6.09 32.51
N VAL A 265 12.33 -4.83 32.32
CA VAL A 265 13.03 -4.05 33.34
C VAL A 265 12.13 -3.77 34.54
N LEU A 266 10.83 -3.55 34.34
CA LEU A 266 9.85 -3.42 35.43
C LEU A 266 9.76 -4.69 36.28
N SER A 267 9.77 -5.86 35.64
CA SER A 267 9.78 -7.15 36.35
C SER A 267 10.97 -7.26 37.30
N PHE A 268 12.15 -6.82 36.83
CA PHE A 268 13.36 -6.76 37.65
C PHE A 268 13.26 -5.70 38.77
N GLN A 269 12.64 -4.56 38.50
CA GLN A 269 12.42 -3.48 39.47
C GLN A 269 11.54 -3.91 40.66
N ILE A 270 10.53 -4.76 40.43
CA ILE A 270 9.67 -5.34 41.48
C ILE A 270 10.49 -6.24 42.39
N PHE A 271 11.31 -7.12 41.81
CA PHE A 271 12.20 -8.01 42.56
C PHE A 271 13.19 -7.22 43.42
N LEU A 272 13.82 -6.18 42.87
CA LEU A 272 14.71 -5.29 43.62
C LEU A 272 13.97 -4.55 44.75
N GLY A 273 12.74 -4.11 44.51
CA GLY A 273 11.91 -3.45 45.53
C GLY A 273 11.62 -4.36 46.73
N TYR A 274 11.27 -5.62 46.47
CA TYR A 274 11.05 -6.62 47.52
C TYR A 274 12.33 -6.94 48.31
N LEU A 275 13.46 -7.18 47.62
CA LEU A 275 14.74 -7.44 48.28
C LEU A 275 15.19 -6.25 49.13
N HIS A 276 15.07 -5.04 48.59
CA HIS A 276 15.39 -3.81 49.30
C HIS A 276 14.50 -3.65 50.56
N HIS A 277 13.20 -3.91 50.45
CA HIS A 277 12.30 -3.82 51.60
C HIS A 277 12.59 -4.87 52.67
N ARG A 278 12.89 -6.13 52.28
CA ARG A 278 13.31 -7.17 53.23
C ARG A 278 14.59 -6.80 53.97
N GLN A 279 15.58 -6.28 53.25
CA GLN A 279 16.81 -5.81 53.86
C GLN A 279 16.57 -4.62 54.80
N TYR A 280 15.66 -3.71 54.43
CA TYR A 280 15.24 -2.61 55.29
C TYR A 280 14.58 -3.10 56.58
N LEU A 281 13.65 -4.06 56.51
CA LEU A 281 13.01 -4.65 57.69
C LEU A 281 13.99 -5.41 58.59
N ALA A 282 14.92 -6.17 57.99
CA ALA A 282 15.96 -6.87 58.72
C ALA A 282 16.87 -5.89 59.49
N LYS A 283 17.32 -4.81 58.84
CA LYS A 283 18.16 -3.79 59.47
C LYS A 283 17.44 -2.89 60.46
N MET A 284 16.18 -2.53 60.20
CA MET A 284 15.33 -1.80 61.16
C MET A 284 15.14 -2.57 62.47
N ARG A 285 15.19 -3.91 62.43
CA ARG A 285 15.15 -4.76 63.63
C ARG A 285 16.50 -4.84 64.37
N GLU A 286 17.62 -4.59 63.70
CA GLU A 286 18.96 -4.86 64.21
C GLU A 286 19.74 -3.59 64.60
N THR A 287 19.50 -2.44 63.95
CA THR A 287 20.23 -1.19 64.25
C THR A 287 19.47 0.06 63.78
N TYR A 288 19.30 1.07 64.65
CA TYR A 288 18.75 2.41 64.33
C TYR A 288 19.70 3.27 63.45
N SER A 289 20.39 2.67 62.47
CA SER A 289 21.42 3.33 61.64
C SER A 289 21.01 3.37 60.16
N LEU A 290 20.82 4.59 59.64
CA LEU A 290 20.42 4.93 58.26
C LEU A 290 21.56 4.80 57.23
N ALA A 291 22.27 3.67 57.18
CA ALA A 291 23.24 3.46 56.09
C ALA A 291 22.51 3.13 54.77
N PRO A 292 22.78 3.83 53.65
CA PRO A 292 22.07 3.60 52.38
C PRO A 292 22.42 2.21 51.81
N LEU A 293 21.45 1.31 51.82
CA LEU A 293 21.55 -0.01 51.20
C LEU A 293 21.87 0.13 49.71
N LYS A 294 22.93 -0.55 49.23
CA LYS A 294 23.32 -0.55 47.81
C LYS A 294 22.14 -0.90 46.90
N LEU A 295 21.29 -1.87 47.31
CA LEU A 295 20.07 -2.24 46.59
C LEU A 295 19.03 -1.12 46.49
N GLY A 296 18.91 -0.26 47.50
CA GLY A 296 18.01 0.90 47.46
C GLY A 296 18.46 1.95 46.44
N LYS A 297 19.77 2.12 46.25
CA LYS A 297 20.31 2.99 45.19
C LYS A 297 19.96 2.43 43.80
N TYR A 298 20.15 1.13 43.58
CA TYR A 298 19.80 0.48 42.32
C TYR A 298 18.30 0.56 42.02
N HIS A 299 17.45 0.21 42.98
CA HIS A 299 15.99 0.36 42.84
C HIS A 299 15.58 1.79 42.47
N LYS A 300 16.23 2.82 43.06
CA LYS A 300 15.95 4.22 42.72
C LYS A 300 16.34 4.57 41.28
N TYR A 301 17.52 4.14 40.81
CA TYR A 301 17.98 4.47 39.45
C TYR A 301 17.21 3.69 38.37
N PHE A 302 16.98 2.39 38.58
CA PHE A 302 16.13 1.59 37.69
C PHE A 302 14.72 2.17 37.60
N GLY A 303 14.13 2.58 38.74
CA GLY A 303 12.83 3.24 38.75
C GLY A 303 12.79 4.54 37.94
N ARG A 304 13.88 5.31 37.89
CA ARG A 304 13.99 6.51 37.03
C ARG A 304 14.04 6.14 35.54
N CYS A 305 14.79 5.10 35.18
CA CYS A 305 14.87 4.62 33.80
C CYS A 305 13.50 4.13 33.31
N VAL A 306 12.76 3.37 34.14
CA VAL A 306 11.41 2.91 33.81
C VAL A 306 10.45 4.10 33.66
N PHE A 307 10.53 5.09 34.54
CA PHE A 307 9.69 6.29 34.46
C PHE A 307 9.90 7.07 33.16
N VAL A 308 11.17 7.40 32.84
CA VAL A 308 11.52 8.17 31.64
C VAL A 308 11.27 7.35 30.37
N GLY A 309 11.71 6.09 30.35
CA GLY A 309 11.52 5.19 29.22
C GLY A 309 10.04 4.94 28.94
N GLY A 310 9.23 4.70 29.98
CA GLY A 310 7.79 4.54 29.85
C GLY A 310 7.09 5.75 29.26
N ALA A 311 7.41 6.95 29.76
CA ALA A 311 6.86 8.20 29.22
C ALA A 311 7.24 8.41 27.73
N ILE A 312 8.50 8.18 27.37
CA ILE A 312 8.95 8.24 25.97
C ILE A 312 8.20 7.21 25.13
N ASN A 313 8.04 5.98 25.63
CA ASN A 313 7.36 4.92 24.88
C ASN A 313 5.87 5.25 24.66
N VAL A 314 5.20 5.85 25.65
CA VAL A 314 3.83 6.35 25.51
C VAL A 314 3.75 7.44 24.44
N CYS A 315 4.69 8.40 24.42
CA CYS A 315 4.74 9.42 23.36
C CYS A 315 4.98 8.83 21.96
N ILE A 316 5.88 7.85 21.84
CA ILE A 316 6.10 7.13 20.57
C ILE A 316 4.82 6.38 20.17
N GLY A 317 4.14 5.74 21.13
CA GLY A 317 2.87 5.06 20.94
C GLY A 317 1.77 6.00 20.44
N PHE A 318 1.65 7.19 21.04
CA PHE A 318 0.74 8.24 20.56
C PHE A 318 1.06 8.67 19.13
N ARG A 319 2.33 8.94 18.82
CA ARG A 319 2.75 9.28 17.45
C ARG A 319 2.37 8.17 16.46
N LYS A 320 2.47 6.91 16.85
CA LYS A 320 2.04 5.77 16.03
C LYS A 320 0.53 5.60 15.97
N GLY A 321 -0.20 5.94 17.03
CA GLY A 321 -1.67 6.02 17.05
C GLY A 321 -2.21 7.18 16.20
N HIS A 322 -1.44 8.26 16.03
CA HIS A 322 -1.68 9.28 15.01
C HIS A 322 -1.31 8.80 13.59
N HIS A 323 -0.57 7.69 13.46
CA HIS A 323 -0.26 7.02 12.19
C HIS A 323 -1.07 5.74 11.96
N THR A 324 -2.00 5.33 12.83
CA THR A 324 -3.23 4.69 12.34
C THR A 324 -4.01 5.82 11.70
N PRO A 325 -4.22 5.82 10.37
CA PRO A 325 -4.88 6.92 9.70
C PRO A 325 -6.33 6.97 10.17
N SER A 326 -6.58 7.74 11.23
CA SER A 326 -7.76 8.57 11.23
C SER A 326 -7.58 9.47 10.01
N TYR A 327 -8.25 9.10 8.91
CA TYR A 327 -8.52 9.97 7.78
C TYR A 327 -9.46 11.10 8.21
N TYR A 328 -9.12 11.82 9.29
CA TYR A 328 -9.30 13.25 9.31
C TYR A 328 -8.01 13.82 8.73
N CYS A 329 -7.88 13.69 7.40
CA CYS A 329 -7.10 14.67 6.69
C CYS A 329 -7.71 16.02 7.05
N ASP A 330 -6.91 16.87 7.66
CA ASP A 330 -6.92 18.28 7.30
C ASP A 330 -6.49 18.33 5.83
N GLU A 331 -7.43 17.97 4.95
CA GLU A 331 -7.25 17.95 3.52
C GLU A 331 -7.24 19.42 3.12
N LYS A 332 -6.04 20.01 3.11
CA LYS A 332 -5.75 20.90 1.99
C LYS A 332 -5.98 20.04 0.75
N LYS A 333 -7.18 20.16 0.16
CA LYS A 333 -7.52 19.60 -1.16
C LYS A 333 -6.32 19.81 -2.05
N LYS A 334 -5.57 18.75 -2.33
CA LYS A 334 -4.49 18.81 -3.30
C LYS A 334 -5.21 19.01 -4.62
N SER A 335 -5.18 20.21 -5.18
CA SER A 335 -5.89 20.54 -6.41
C SER A 335 -5.08 20.20 -7.66
N LYS A 336 -3.84 19.73 -7.48
CA LYS A 336 -2.84 19.57 -8.52
C LYS A 336 -1.95 18.35 -8.25
N TYR A 337 -1.68 17.58 -9.31
CA TYR A 337 -0.75 16.46 -9.32
C TYR A 337 0.37 16.79 -10.30
N THR A 338 1.63 16.70 -9.90
CA THR A 338 2.77 17.14 -10.73
C THR A 338 3.68 15.97 -11.05
N VAL A 339 3.86 15.67 -12.34
CA VAL A 339 4.73 14.61 -12.83
C VAL A 339 5.88 15.21 -13.62
N LEU A 340 7.09 14.74 -13.38
CA LEU A 340 8.27 15.09 -14.17
C LEU A 340 8.65 13.94 -15.08
N VAL A 341 8.83 14.20 -16.37
CA VAL A 341 9.25 13.20 -17.37
C VAL A 341 10.63 13.55 -17.90
N THR A 342 11.49 12.54 -18.05
CA THR A 342 12.83 12.69 -18.63
C THR A 342 13.02 11.71 -19.78
N GLY A 343 13.72 12.14 -20.84
CA GLY A 343 14.14 11.30 -21.96
C GLY A 343 15.66 11.30 -22.14
N MET A 344 16.17 10.18 -22.64
CA MET A 344 17.60 9.93 -22.84
C MET A 344 18.06 10.43 -24.21
N GLY A 345 19.26 10.99 -24.28
CA GLY A 345 19.90 11.43 -25.51
C GLY A 345 20.50 10.27 -26.31
N ALA A 346 21.19 10.61 -27.40
CA ALA A 346 21.92 9.66 -28.22
C ALA A 346 22.85 8.75 -27.39
N PHE A 347 23.00 7.51 -27.83
CA PHE A 347 24.04 6.62 -27.29
C PHE A 347 25.41 7.09 -27.78
N PRO A 348 26.50 6.88 -27.00
CA PRO A 348 27.85 7.20 -27.42
C PRO A 348 28.25 6.45 -28.70
N LYS A 349 29.13 7.04 -29.51
CA LYS A 349 29.71 6.37 -30.70
C LYS A 349 30.68 5.28 -30.27
N ASP A 350 30.65 4.14 -30.97
CA ASP A 350 31.64 3.07 -30.86
C ASP A 350 32.97 3.51 -31.55
N PRO A 351 34.07 3.72 -30.81
CA PRO A 351 35.38 4.07 -31.37
C PRO A 351 36.05 2.85 -32.01
N GLY A 352 35.47 2.35 -33.10
CA GLY A 352 35.98 1.19 -33.85
C GLY A 352 35.10 0.78 -35.02
N ASN A 353 33.86 1.24 -35.04
CA ASN A 353 32.89 0.94 -36.09
C ASN A 353 32.56 2.22 -36.88
N GLU A 354 33.23 2.45 -38.01
CA GLU A 354 32.91 3.58 -38.91
C GLU A 354 31.48 3.51 -39.48
N ALA A 355 30.82 2.35 -39.37
CA ALA A 355 29.42 2.14 -39.74
C ALA A 355 28.44 2.16 -38.53
N GLY A 356 28.94 2.26 -37.30
CA GLY A 356 28.17 2.14 -36.06
C GLY A 356 27.86 3.48 -35.41
N GLY A 357 26.56 3.83 -35.35
CA GLY A 357 26.04 4.87 -34.46
C GLY A 357 25.99 6.29 -35.03
N HIS A 358 25.23 6.48 -36.11
CA HIS A 358 24.70 7.80 -36.45
C HIS A 358 23.57 8.16 -35.48
N TYR A 359 23.86 8.45 -34.21
CA TYR A 359 22.86 8.98 -33.29
C TYR A 359 23.11 10.47 -33.07
N SER A 360 22.32 11.31 -33.74
CA SER A 360 22.14 12.70 -33.32
C SER A 360 21.27 12.72 -32.05
N GLU A 361 21.25 13.82 -31.29
CA GLU A 361 20.37 13.93 -30.09
C GLU A 361 18.90 13.61 -30.43
N ASP A 362 18.49 13.87 -31.67
CA ASP A 362 17.16 13.58 -32.22
C ASP A 362 16.97 12.12 -32.67
N ASN A 363 17.91 11.21 -32.42
CA ASN A 363 17.79 9.81 -32.83
C ASN A 363 17.44 8.87 -31.66
N ASN A 364 17.05 9.40 -30.50
CA ASN A 364 16.57 8.60 -29.37
C ASN A 364 15.07 8.81 -29.17
N ALA A 365 14.29 7.75 -29.40
CA ALA A 365 12.83 7.77 -29.30
C ALA A 365 12.33 8.26 -27.94
N SER A 366 13.05 7.96 -26.86
CA SER A 366 12.67 8.44 -25.51
C SER A 366 12.69 9.97 -25.41
N HIS A 367 13.72 10.63 -25.95
CA HIS A 367 13.80 12.09 -26.00
C HIS A 367 12.77 12.68 -26.98
N LEU A 368 12.59 12.07 -28.16
CA LEU A 368 11.61 12.52 -29.14
C LEU A 368 10.18 12.51 -28.56
N ILE A 369 9.78 11.44 -27.87
CA ILE A 369 8.47 11.34 -27.21
C ILE A 369 8.31 12.48 -26.20
N THR A 370 9.34 12.82 -25.43
CA THR A 370 9.24 13.93 -24.46
C THR A 370 8.88 15.25 -25.15
N LYS A 371 9.36 15.52 -26.36
CA LYS A 371 9.05 16.76 -27.10
C LYS A 371 7.57 16.88 -27.47
N LEU A 372 6.86 15.77 -27.55
CA LEU A 372 5.45 15.71 -27.92
C LEU A 372 4.50 15.79 -26.71
N LEU A 373 5.02 15.76 -25.48
CA LEU A 373 4.17 15.74 -24.28
C LEU A 373 3.46 17.09 -24.07
N PRO A 374 2.16 17.08 -23.75
CA PRO A 374 1.47 18.30 -23.33
C PRO A 374 2.00 18.77 -21.97
N SER A 375 1.91 20.06 -21.68
CA SER A 375 2.31 20.60 -20.37
C SER A 375 1.32 20.28 -19.25
N LYS A 376 0.08 19.91 -19.60
CA LYS A 376 -1.01 19.64 -18.65
C LYS A 376 -2.00 18.61 -19.19
N LEU A 377 -2.61 17.84 -18.29
CA LEU A 377 -3.78 17.00 -18.57
C LEU A 377 -4.96 17.50 -17.74
N ALA A 378 -6.03 17.92 -18.43
CA ALA A 378 -7.22 18.48 -17.78
C ALA A 378 -7.94 17.41 -16.93
N PRO A 379 -8.56 17.77 -15.79
CA PRO A 379 -9.40 16.86 -15.03
C PRO A 379 -10.49 16.23 -15.90
N PHE A 380 -10.80 14.96 -15.67
CA PHE A 380 -11.83 14.21 -16.41
C PHE A 380 -11.68 14.26 -17.94
N SER A 381 -10.44 14.18 -18.43
CA SER A 381 -10.11 14.10 -19.86
C SER A 381 -9.68 12.69 -20.27
N GLU A 382 -9.46 12.49 -21.57
CA GLU A 382 -9.01 11.22 -22.15
C GLU A 382 -7.82 10.60 -21.41
N TYR A 383 -6.84 11.42 -21.04
CA TYR A 383 -5.62 10.99 -20.37
C TYR A 383 -5.65 11.18 -18.85
N ASN A 384 -6.74 11.68 -18.27
CA ASN A 384 -6.84 11.95 -16.83
C ASN A 384 -8.27 11.78 -16.32
N SER A 385 -8.54 10.63 -15.71
CA SER A 385 -9.85 10.30 -15.11
C SER A 385 -10.07 10.93 -13.72
N THR A 386 -9.06 11.61 -13.16
CA THR A 386 -9.12 12.17 -11.82
C THR A 386 -9.68 13.59 -11.82
N ALA A 387 -10.06 14.07 -10.62
CA ALA A 387 -10.44 15.47 -10.40
C ALA A 387 -9.24 16.43 -10.30
N LEU A 388 -8.00 15.92 -10.33
CA LEU A 388 -6.78 16.70 -10.17
C LEU A 388 -6.36 17.29 -11.52
N GLU A 389 -5.92 18.55 -11.54
CA GLU A 389 -5.16 19.04 -12.71
C GLU A 389 -3.78 18.40 -12.67
N ILE A 390 -3.41 17.68 -13.73
CA ILE A 390 -2.07 17.09 -13.84
C ILE A 390 -1.16 18.06 -14.59
N GLU A 391 -0.06 18.48 -13.97
CA GLU A 391 1.01 19.23 -14.62
C GLU A 391 2.15 18.30 -14.98
N ILE A 392 2.62 18.41 -16.22
CA ILE A 392 3.74 17.64 -16.74
C ILE A 392 4.94 18.59 -16.87
N LEU A 393 5.94 18.38 -16.03
CA LEU A 393 7.23 19.02 -16.13
C LEU A 393 8.13 18.17 -17.01
N ASN A 394 8.78 18.81 -17.98
CA ASN A 394 9.67 18.12 -18.89
C ASN A 394 10.94 18.95 -19.12
N PRO A 395 11.93 18.83 -18.23
CA PRO A 395 13.18 19.56 -18.37
C PRO A 395 14.02 19.07 -19.56
N THR A 396 13.65 17.95 -20.19
CA THR A 396 14.44 17.30 -21.25
C THR A 396 13.92 17.52 -22.67
N SER A 397 12.85 18.29 -22.90
CA SER A 397 12.32 18.53 -24.24
C SER A 397 13.10 19.56 -25.07
N GLY A 398 13.90 20.40 -24.42
CA GLY A 398 14.69 21.43 -25.10
C GLY A 398 15.86 20.86 -25.92
N PRO A 399 16.33 21.58 -26.96
CA PRO A 399 17.54 21.23 -27.67
C PRO A 399 18.75 21.19 -26.72
N GLY A 400 19.54 20.12 -26.74
CA GLY A 400 20.68 19.94 -25.83
C GLY A 400 20.31 19.57 -24.40
N CYS A 401 19.03 19.31 -24.10
CA CYS A 401 18.53 19.05 -22.75
C CYS A 401 18.28 17.56 -22.47
N ALA A 402 18.48 16.66 -23.44
CA ALA A 402 18.33 15.23 -23.22
C ALA A 402 19.29 14.73 -22.11
N VAL A 403 18.88 13.69 -21.39
CA VAL A 403 19.79 13.05 -20.41
C VAL A 403 20.89 12.34 -21.18
N LYS A 404 22.14 12.81 -21.04
CA LYS A 404 23.27 12.18 -21.73
C LYS A 404 23.46 10.75 -21.25
N SER A 405 23.73 9.86 -22.19
CA SER A 405 24.00 8.44 -21.95
C SER A 405 25.42 8.22 -21.43
N GLU A 406 25.80 8.94 -20.38
CA GLU A 406 27.12 8.94 -19.75
C GLU A 406 26.96 8.70 -18.24
N TYR A 407 27.64 7.71 -17.68
CA TYR A 407 27.43 7.28 -16.29
C TYR A 407 27.71 8.40 -15.26
N GLY A 408 28.81 9.15 -15.44
CA GLY A 408 29.15 10.28 -14.57
C GLY A 408 28.16 11.43 -14.64
N TYR A 409 27.66 11.71 -15.84
CA TYR A 409 26.60 12.70 -16.05
C TYR A 409 25.30 12.26 -15.36
N VAL A 410 24.84 11.03 -15.59
CA VAL A 410 23.58 10.51 -15.02
C VAL A 410 23.58 10.57 -13.50
N ARG A 411 24.67 10.18 -12.83
CA ARG A 411 24.74 10.29 -11.35
C ARG A 411 24.54 11.74 -10.88
N LYS A 412 25.28 12.67 -11.49
CA LYS A 412 25.18 14.08 -11.15
C LYS A 412 23.78 14.61 -11.43
N TYR A 413 23.21 14.24 -12.58
CA TYR A 413 21.87 14.59 -13.02
C TYR A 413 20.80 14.11 -12.03
N CYS A 414 20.80 12.82 -11.66
CA CYS A 414 19.85 12.27 -10.69
C CYS A 414 19.91 13.01 -9.35
N LYS A 415 21.12 13.29 -8.84
CA LYS A 415 21.29 14.06 -7.60
C LYS A 415 20.63 15.43 -7.70
N GLU A 416 20.97 16.20 -8.73
CA GLU A 416 20.46 17.56 -8.94
C GLU A 416 18.94 17.59 -9.18
N LEU A 417 18.41 16.60 -9.92
CA LEU A 417 16.99 16.43 -10.20
C LEU A 417 16.21 16.23 -8.89
N TRP A 418 16.65 15.28 -8.06
CA TRP A 418 15.97 14.96 -6.80
C TRP A 418 16.11 16.07 -5.76
N GLU A 419 17.25 16.75 -5.66
CA GLU A 419 17.41 17.94 -4.82
C GLU A 419 16.47 19.07 -5.25
N SER A 420 16.27 19.25 -6.55
CA SER A 420 15.43 20.33 -7.10
C SER A 420 13.94 20.05 -6.95
N TYR A 421 13.51 18.80 -7.15
CA TYR A 421 12.09 18.45 -7.33
C TYR A 421 11.54 17.44 -6.33
N GLY A 422 12.37 16.64 -5.64
CA GLY A 422 11.93 15.45 -4.90
C GLY A 422 10.86 15.68 -3.81
N ASN A 423 10.74 16.91 -3.29
CA ASN A 423 9.70 17.29 -2.32
C ASN A 423 8.63 18.25 -2.89
N LYS A 424 8.69 18.57 -4.19
CA LYS A 424 7.83 19.54 -4.86
C LYS A 424 6.86 18.90 -5.85
N ILE A 425 7.17 17.70 -6.32
CA ILE A 425 6.37 16.95 -7.29
C ILE A 425 5.87 15.64 -6.69
N ASP A 426 4.97 14.98 -7.40
CA ASP A 426 4.38 13.70 -7.00
C ASP A 426 5.15 12.52 -7.58
N PHE A 427 5.62 12.64 -8.83
CA PHE A 427 6.16 11.51 -9.56
C PHE A 427 7.26 11.90 -10.57
N ILE A 428 8.24 11.04 -10.77
CA ILE A 428 9.27 11.12 -11.81
C ILE A 428 9.18 9.89 -12.72
N ILE A 429 9.14 10.11 -14.03
CA ILE A 429 9.16 9.06 -15.05
C ILE A 429 10.43 9.22 -15.89
N HIS A 430 11.25 8.18 -15.89
CA HIS A 430 12.42 8.10 -16.76
C HIS A 430 12.08 7.24 -17.98
N LEU A 431 12.29 7.78 -19.18
CA LEU A 431 12.09 7.06 -20.44
C LEU A 431 13.47 6.69 -21.02
N GLY A 432 13.61 5.43 -21.43
CA GLY A 432 14.77 4.95 -22.18
C GLY A 432 14.35 4.19 -23.43
N MET A 433 15.16 4.25 -24.47
CA MET A 433 14.92 3.52 -25.71
C MET A 433 15.43 2.08 -25.60
N ALA A 434 14.58 1.11 -25.94
CA ALA A 434 14.96 -0.28 -26.20
C ALA A 434 14.82 -0.54 -27.70
N ASP A 435 15.93 -0.41 -28.43
CA ASP A 435 15.93 -0.63 -29.87
C ASP A 435 15.66 -2.10 -30.21
N GLY A 436 14.90 -2.33 -31.27
CA GLY A 436 14.41 -3.67 -31.67
C GLY A 436 13.24 -4.22 -30.86
N TRP A 437 12.76 -3.54 -29.82
CA TRP A 437 11.50 -3.92 -29.14
C TRP A 437 10.29 -3.34 -29.88
N GLU A 438 9.18 -4.08 -29.85
CA GLU A 438 7.89 -3.66 -30.45
C GLU A 438 6.81 -3.36 -29.40
N TRP A 439 7.20 -3.24 -28.13
CA TRP A 439 6.30 -3.00 -27.00
C TRP A 439 6.89 -1.98 -26.03
N TYR A 440 6.02 -1.37 -25.23
CA TYR A 440 6.40 -0.50 -24.11
C TYR A 440 6.56 -1.32 -22.83
N THR A 441 7.38 -0.85 -21.89
CA THR A 441 7.47 -1.49 -20.57
C THR A 441 7.37 -0.53 -19.41
N LEU A 442 6.94 -1.06 -18.27
CA LEU A 442 7.10 -0.44 -16.97
C LEU A 442 8.00 -1.32 -16.10
N GLU A 443 9.09 -0.76 -15.62
CA GLU A 443 10.10 -1.51 -14.87
C GLU A 443 9.73 -1.61 -13.39
N ARG A 444 9.65 -2.84 -12.87
CA ARG A 444 9.28 -3.10 -11.46
C ARG A 444 10.40 -2.73 -10.49
N SER A 445 11.65 -2.88 -10.92
CA SER A 445 12.80 -2.68 -10.04
C SER A 445 14.06 -2.22 -10.79
N ALA A 446 15.07 -1.83 -10.02
CA ALA A 446 16.40 -1.50 -10.50
C ALA A 446 17.45 -2.14 -9.61
N TRP A 447 18.60 -2.49 -10.18
CA TRP A 447 19.67 -3.23 -9.50
C TRP A 447 20.96 -2.42 -9.35
N LYS A 448 21.61 -2.58 -8.20
CA LYS A 448 22.96 -2.12 -7.89
C LYS A 448 23.96 -3.15 -8.41
N GLU A 449 24.08 -3.23 -9.72
CA GLU A 449 24.92 -4.24 -10.38
C GLU A 449 25.95 -3.61 -11.31
N GLY A 450 26.92 -4.41 -11.74
CA GLY A 450 27.95 -3.97 -12.69
C GLY A 450 27.34 -3.62 -14.04
N THR A 451 27.82 -2.53 -14.62
CA THR A 451 27.26 -1.95 -15.85
C THR A 451 28.03 -2.38 -17.09
N VAL A 452 27.33 -2.54 -18.23
CA VAL A 452 27.95 -2.94 -19.52
C VAL A 452 28.31 -1.74 -20.40
N LYS A 453 29.13 -1.98 -21.45
CA LYS A 453 29.67 -0.92 -22.32
C LYS A 453 28.73 -0.49 -23.45
N SER A 454 27.93 -1.42 -23.97
CA SER A 454 26.94 -1.18 -25.02
C SER A 454 25.76 -2.14 -24.88
N VAL A 455 24.68 -1.84 -25.61
CA VAL A 455 23.47 -2.69 -25.67
C VAL A 455 23.77 -4.09 -26.23
N ASP A 456 24.80 -4.20 -27.10
CA ASP A 456 25.17 -5.44 -27.81
C ASP A 456 25.97 -6.45 -26.96
N GLU A 457 26.48 -6.04 -25.79
CA GLU A 457 27.40 -6.85 -24.99
C GLU A 457 26.78 -7.72 -23.89
N GLY A 458 25.45 -7.85 -23.81
CA GLY A 458 24.90 -9.00 -23.10
C GLY A 458 23.49 -8.88 -22.57
N ASN A 459 22.60 -9.65 -23.17
CA ASN A 459 21.37 -10.16 -22.54
C ASN A 459 21.64 -11.20 -21.41
N GLY A 460 22.87 -11.31 -20.92
CA GLY A 460 23.27 -12.22 -19.86
C GLY A 460 23.86 -11.43 -18.71
N ARG A 461 23.30 -11.59 -17.50
CA ARG A 461 23.99 -11.24 -16.26
C ARG A 461 25.37 -11.87 -16.34
N MET A 462 26.43 -11.05 -16.38
CA MET A 462 27.80 -11.56 -16.43
C MET A 462 27.99 -12.53 -15.26
N SER A 463 28.62 -13.67 -15.53
CA SER A 463 28.81 -14.77 -14.56
C SER A 463 29.71 -14.40 -13.38
N GLU A 464 30.43 -13.28 -13.49
CA GLU A 464 31.30 -12.72 -12.47
C GLU A 464 30.69 -11.37 -12.02
N PRO A 465 30.56 -11.11 -10.71
CA PRO A 465 30.05 -9.84 -10.21
C PRO A 465 31.07 -8.74 -10.51
N LEU A 466 30.85 -8.00 -11.61
CA LEU A 466 31.56 -6.74 -11.84
C LEU A 466 31.29 -5.81 -10.65
N GLU A 467 32.33 -5.17 -10.14
CA GLU A 467 32.18 -4.13 -9.12
C GLU A 467 31.33 -2.98 -9.68
N TYR A 468 30.40 -2.50 -8.86
CA TYR A 468 29.53 -1.38 -9.20
C TYR A 468 30.38 -0.17 -9.65
N TYR A 469 30.18 0.28 -10.90
CA TYR A 469 30.89 1.36 -11.63
C TYR A 469 32.17 1.03 -12.40
N MET A 470 32.49 -0.24 -12.64
CA MET A 470 33.69 -0.59 -13.41
C MET A 470 33.34 -1.24 -14.76
N PRO A 471 32.91 -0.50 -15.78
CA PRO A 471 32.98 -0.98 -17.15
C PRO A 471 34.38 -0.71 -17.73
N PRO A 472 35.05 -1.73 -18.31
CA PRO A 472 36.14 -1.49 -19.25
C PRO A 472 35.61 -0.69 -20.45
N ASP A 473 36.36 0.33 -20.86
CA ASP A 473 36.25 0.98 -22.15
C ASP A 473 36.73 0.04 -23.27
N ASP A 474 36.66 0.51 -24.51
CA ASP A 474 36.89 -0.31 -25.70
C ASP A 474 38.34 -0.78 -25.89
N VAL A 475 39.29 -0.29 -25.08
CA VAL A 475 40.68 -0.80 -25.04
C VAL A 475 40.96 -1.68 -23.81
N GLY A 476 39.93 -1.97 -23.01
CA GLY A 476 40.04 -2.77 -21.79
C GLY A 476 40.56 -1.99 -20.59
N GLU A 477 40.58 -0.66 -20.64
CA GLU A 477 40.88 0.20 -19.48
C GLU A 477 39.59 0.59 -18.78
N THR A 478 39.57 0.71 -17.45
CA THR A 478 38.35 1.15 -16.75
C THR A 478 37.94 2.56 -17.18
N SER A 479 36.70 2.74 -17.65
CA SER A 479 36.14 4.09 -17.83
C SER A 479 36.15 4.83 -16.48
N LYS A 480 36.96 5.88 -16.37
CA LYS A 480 37.13 6.66 -15.12
C LYS A 480 36.00 7.67 -14.90
N ASP A 481 34.89 7.55 -15.63
CA ASP A 481 33.73 8.46 -15.51
C ASP A 481 33.23 8.55 -14.07
N LEU A 482 33.39 7.46 -13.32
CA LEU A 482 33.04 7.36 -11.92
C LEU A 482 34.28 7.04 -11.09
N SER A 483 34.88 8.07 -10.50
CA SER A 483 36.00 7.88 -9.57
C SER A 483 35.51 7.52 -8.16
N GLY A 484 35.99 6.40 -7.62
CA GLY A 484 35.77 6.02 -6.22
C GLY A 484 34.70 4.94 -6.00
N PRO A 485 34.52 4.49 -4.75
CA PRO A 485 33.58 3.42 -4.44
C PRO A 485 32.12 3.85 -4.64
N CYS A 486 31.23 2.85 -4.71
CA CYS A 486 29.78 3.02 -4.59
C CYS A 486 29.40 4.03 -3.48
N PRO A 487 28.81 5.22 -3.79
CA PRO A 487 28.38 6.18 -2.77
C PRO A 487 27.23 5.62 -1.92
N TRP A 488 26.50 4.64 -2.44
CA TRP A 488 25.39 3.97 -1.76
C TRP A 488 25.87 2.90 -0.77
N GLY A 489 27.12 2.42 -0.91
CA GLY A 489 27.71 1.40 -0.05
C GLY A 489 26.81 0.18 0.15
N GLU A 490 26.92 -0.47 1.30
CA GLU A 490 26.05 -1.61 1.70
C GLU A 490 24.69 -1.17 2.29
N THR A 491 24.52 0.12 2.57
CA THR A 491 23.34 0.64 3.29
C THR A 491 22.10 0.74 2.41
N VAL A 492 22.27 0.85 1.09
CA VAL A 492 21.18 0.81 0.12
C VAL A 492 21.06 -0.61 -0.47
N PRO A 493 19.86 -1.21 -0.49
CA PRO A 493 19.64 -2.56 -1.03
C PRO A 493 20.13 -2.74 -2.47
N ASN A 494 20.59 -3.96 -2.80
CA ASN A 494 21.01 -4.28 -4.16
C ASN A 494 19.86 -4.22 -5.18
N GLN A 495 18.63 -4.40 -4.74
CA GLN A 495 17.45 -4.24 -5.58
C GLN A 495 16.55 -3.17 -4.95
N LEU A 496 16.18 -2.17 -5.73
CA LEU A 496 15.18 -1.18 -5.35
C LEU A 496 13.96 -1.34 -6.24
N TRP A 497 12.81 -1.51 -5.61
CA TRP A 497 11.53 -1.58 -6.32
C TRP A 497 11.05 -0.17 -6.65
N ALA A 498 10.34 -0.01 -7.76
CA ALA A 498 9.45 1.13 -7.94
C ALA A 498 8.57 1.23 -6.68
N VAL A 499 8.51 2.43 -6.08
CA VAL A 499 8.15 2.68 -4.67
C VAL A 499 6.96 1.84 -4.14
N SER A 500 7.04 1.42 -2.87
CA SER A 500 5.97 0.68 -2.19
C SER A 500 4.59 1.35 -2.35
N GLY A 501 3.62 0.56 -2.84
CA GLY A 501 2.24 1.02 -3.10
C GLY A 501 1.94 1.33 -4.58
N ILE A 502 2.88 1.13 -5.50
CA ILE A 502 2.63 1.16 -6.95
C ILE A 502 2.49 -0.28 -7.44
N ASP A 503 1.32 -0.61 -7.99
CA ASP A 503 1.09 -1.88 -8.68
C ASP A 503 1.44 -1.73 -10.16
N VAL A 504 2.71 -1.98 -10.48
CA VAL A 504 3.27 -1.81 -11.84
C VAL A 504 2.55 -2.69 -12.85
N ASP A 505 2.18 -3.91 -12.46
CA ASP A 505 1.44 -4.85 -13.28
C ASP A 505 0.06 -4.31 -13.66
N ARG A 506 -0.68 -3.83 -12.67
CA ARG A 506 -1.99 -3.22 -12.90
C ARG A 506 -1.91 -1.96 -13.75
N ILE A 507 -0.92 -1.09 -13.50
CA ILE A 507 -0.76 0.16 -14.26
C ILE A 507 -0.39 -0.16 -15.72
N ALA A 508 0.50 -1.13 -15.95
CA ALA A 508 0.83 -1.58 -17.31
C ALA A 508 -0.41 -2.09 -18.04
N GLN A 509 -1.21 -2.94 -17.40
CA GLN A 509 -2.45 -3.47 -17.95
C GLN A 509 -3.47 -2.36 -18.27
N GLN A 510 -3.69 -1.42 -17.34
CA GLN A 510 -4.63 -0.31 -17.55
C GLN A 510 -4.15 0.64 -18.66
N THR A 511 -2.85 0.86 -18.77
CA THR A 511 -2.26 1.67 -19.83
C THR A 511 -2.39 0.97 -21.19
N GLU A 512 -2.14 -0.35 -21.26
CA GLU A 512 -2.35 -1.17 -22.46
C GLU A 512 -3.82 -1.08 -22.93
N GLN A 513 -4.76 -1.26 -22.00
CA GLN A 513 -6.19 -1.19 -22.30
C GLN A 513 -6.60 0.18 -22.84
N ALA A 514 -6.16 1.26 -22.18
CA ALA A 514 -6.49 2.62 -22.61
C ALA A 514 -5.96 2.93 -24.02
N LEU A 515 -4.72 2.51 -24.33
CA LEU A 515 -4.13 2.66 -25.66
C LEU A 515 -4.90 1.89 -26.73
N ASN A 516 -5.27 0.64 -26.45
CA ASN A 516 -5.95 -0.19 -27.43
C ASN A 516 -7.41 0.26 -27.69
N LEU A 517 -8.08 0.90 -26.74
CA LEU A 517 -9.40 1.51 -27.00
C LEU A 517 -9.32 2.58 -28.10
N LYS A 518 -8.22 3.33 -28.19
CA LYS A 518 -7.99 4.28 -29.28
C LYS A 518 -7.57 3.54 -30.56
N SER A 519 -6.60 2.64 -30.45
CA SER A 519 -6.08 1.87 -31.58
C SER A 519 -7.19 1.13 -32.34
N GLU A 520 -8.09 0.45 -31.63
CA GLU A 520 -9.22 -0.29 -32.21
C GLU A 520 -10.21 0.63 -32.96
N ARG A 521 -10.45 1.85 -32.45
CA ARG A 521 -11.32 2.84 -33.11
C ARG A 521 -10.71 3.38 -34.40
N GLU A 522 -9.38 3.46 -34.46
CA GLU A 522 -8.63 3.97 -35.61
C GLU A 522 -8.28 2.86 -36.62
N GLY A 523 -8.56 1.60 -36.29
CA GLY A 523 -8.20 0.45 -37.13
C GLY A 523 -6.72 0.09 -37.11
N ASN A 524 -6.00 0.54 -36.07
CA ASN A 524 -4.58 0.34 -35.89
C ASN A 524 -4.28 -1.01 -35.19
N GLY A 525 -3.02 -1.44 -35.28
CA GLY A 525 -2.57 -2.70 -34.66
C GLY A 525 -2.62 -2.68 -33.13
N LYS A 526 -2.61 -3.86 -32.51
CA LYS A 526 -2.56 -3.98 -31.05
C LYS A 526 -1.27 -3.35 -30.52
N ILE A 527 -1.40 -2.48 -29.52
CA ILE A 527 -0.28 -1.88 -28.79
C ILE A 527 -0.04 -2.67 -27.51
N GLU A 528 1.19 -3.09 -27.26
CA GLU A 528 1.53 -3.86 -26.06
C GLU A 528 2.25 -3.00 -25.03
N VAL A 529 1.81 -3.10 -23.77
CA VAL A 529 2.48 -2.52 -22.60
C VAL A 529 2.72 -3.63 -21.59
N ARG A 530 3.97 -3.94 -21.31
CA ARG A 530 4.35 -5.10 -20.49
C ARG A 530 4.99 -4.67 -19.17
N PRO A 531 4.58 -5.23 -18.03
CA PRO A 531 5.33 -5.04 -16.80
C PRO A 531 6.62 -5.87 -16.86
N HIS A 532 7.76 -5.22 -16.71
CA HIS A 532 9.09 -5.82 -16.91
C HIS A 532 9.90 -5.83 -15.58
N PRO A 533 10.77 -6.84 -15.33
CA PRO A 533 11.44 -6.96 -14.03
C PRO A 533 12.37 -5.79 -13.68
N ASP A 534 13.18 -5.36 -14.63
CA ASP A 534 14.18 -4.30 -14.48
C ASP A 534 14.66 -3.74 -15.81
N ALA A 535 15.29 -2.56 -15.77
CA ALA A 535 15.75 -1.83 -16.94
C ALA A 535 17.08 -2.35 -17.55
N GLY A 536 17.52 -3.57 -17.21
CA GLY A 536 18.79 -4.14 -17.63
C GLY A 536 20.00 -3.53 -16.90
N ASN A 537 21.21 -3.86 -17.36
CA ASN A 537 22.48 -3.46 -16.74
C ASN A 537 23.29 -2.45 -17.56
N TYR A 538 22.67 -1.78 -18.54
CA TYR A 538 23.27 -0.64 -19.24
C TYR A 538 22.87 0.68 -18.56
N ILE A 539 22.93 1.81 -19.29
CA ILE A 539 22.62 3.14 -18.77
C ILE A 539 21.17 3.27 -18.26
N CYS A 540 20.22 2.52 -18.82
CA CYS A 540 18.81 2.50 -18.40
C CYS A 540 18.64 1.93 -16.97
N GLY A 541 19.27 0.78 -16.70
CA GLY A 541 19.39 0.23 -15.35
C GLY A 541 20.04 1.18 -14.37
N PHE A 542 21.13 1.80 -14.82
CA PHE A 542 21.93 2.69 -14.00
C PHE A 542 21.17 3.95 -13.58
N ILE A 543 20.52 4.67 -14.51
CA ILE A 543 19.69 5.84 -14.16
C ILE A 543 18.52 5.44 -13.25
N SER A 544 17.91 4.29 -13.49
CA SER A 544 16.82 3.77 -12.66
C SER A 544 17.29 3.58 -11.21
N TYR A 545 18.42 2.90 -11.02
CA TYR A 545 18.94 2.62 -9.70
C TYR A 545 19.42 3.90 -8.99
N GLU A 546 20.17 4.77 -9.67
CA GLU A 546 20.62 6.07 -9.14
C GLU A 546 19.43 6.92 -8.68
N SER A 547 18.38 6.99 -9.49
CA SER A 547 17.16 7.73 -9.16
C SER A 547 16.44 7.14 -7.95
N PHE A 548 16.25 5.82 -7.91
CA PHE A 548 15.57 5.15 -6.80
C PHE A 548 16.39 5.23 -5.51
N ALA A 549 17.72 5.17 -5.60
CA ALA A 549 18.61 5.31 -4.46
C ALA A 549 18.54 6.72 -3.86
N GLN A 550 18.47 7.76 -4.68
CA GLN A 550 18.25 9.13 -4.21
C GLN A 550 16.93 9.25 -3.42
N ALA A 551 15.84 8.71 -3.96
CA ALA A 551 14.54 8.67 -3.29
C ALA A 551 14.61 7.94 -1.93
N PHE A 552 15.24 6.75 -1.92
CA PHE A 552 15.35 5.89 -0.76
C PHE A 552 16.19 6.51 0.37
N VAL A 553 17.38 7.01 0.04
CA VAL A 553 18.33 7.55 1.03
C VAL A 553 17.82 8.86 1.63
N ASN A 554 17.31 9.76 0.79
CA ASN A 554 16.92 11.10 1.22
C ASN A 554 15.46 11.20 1.67
N ARG A 555 14.66 10.13 1.49
CA ARG A 555 13.23 10.06 1.85
C ARG A 555 12.41 11.18 1.21
N TYR A 556 12.67 11.44 -0.06
CA TYR A 556 11.87 12.37 -0.86
C TYR A 556 10.41 11.92 -0.92
N SER A 557 9.48 12.88 -1.01
CA SER A 557 8.04 12.57 -1.09
C SER A 557 7.60 12.09 -2.47
N ALA A 558 8.30 12.50 -3.52
CA ALA A 558 8.04 12.06 -4.89
C ALA A 558 8.41 10.58 -5.08
N LYS A 559 7.67 9.91 -5.96
CA LYS A 559 7.95 8.53 -6.39
C LYS A 559 8.62 8.53 -7.76
N ALA A 560 9.21 7.40 -8.17
CA ALA A 560 9.79 7.27 -9.50
C ALA A 560 9.56 5.90 -10.12
N ILE A 561 9.53 5.87 -11.46
CA ILE A 561 9.49 4.66 -12.29
C ILE A 561 10.36 4.86 -13.53
N PHE A 562 10.80 3.75 -14.12
CA PHE A 562 11.45 3.72 -15.43
C PHE A 562 10.57 2.98 -16.44
N CYS A 563 10.60 3.42 -17.69
CA CYS A 563 9.86 2.80 -18.78
C CYS A 563 10.74 2.69 -20.03
N HIS A 564 10.79 1.51 -20.66
CA HIS A 564 11.33 1.42 -22.01
C HIS A 564 10.27 1.75 -23.06
N VAL A 565 10.72 2.43 -24.10
CA VAL A 565 9.97 2.72 -25.31
C VAL A 565 10.68 2.10 -26.52
N PRO A 566 9.94 1.65 -27.55
CA PRO A 566 10.52 1.20 -28.81
C PRO A 566 11.40 2.25 -29.50
N GLY A 567 12.37 1.81 -30.31
CA GLY A 567 13.25 2.68 -31.11
C GLY A 567 12.62 3.38 -32.32
N TRP A 568 11.30 3.57 -32.32
CA TRP A 568 10.57 4.16 -33.45
C TRP A 568 10.81 5.67 -33.57
N GLN A 569 10.90 6.16 -34.81
CA GLN A 569 11.19 7.56 -35.11
C GLN A 569 10.16 8.21 -36.05
N ASP A 570 9.26 7.43 -36.63
CA ASP A 570 8.16 7.97 -37.43
C ASP A 570 7.13 8.68 -36.55
N GLU A 571 6.52 9.72 -37.10
CA GLU A 571 5.64 10.63 -36.37
C GLU A 571 4.46 9.90 -35.72
N GLU A 572 3.78 9.01 -36.44
CA GLU A 572 2.62 8.26 -35.94
C GLU A 572 2.96 7.39 -34.73
N ARG A 573 4.09 6.66 -34.78
CA ARG A 573 4.54 5.84 -33.65
C ARG A 573 5.07 6.66 -32.48
N LEU A 574 5.67 7.82 -32.74
CA LEU A 574 6.04 8.77 -31.68
C LEU A 574 4.81 9.38 -31.00
N GLU A 575 3.72 9.65 -31.74
CA GLU A 575 2.43 10.04 -31.16
C GLU A 575 1.83 8.92 -30.31
N THR A 576 1.96 7.67 -30.75
CA THR A 576 1.59 6.50 -29.93
C THR A 576 2.41 6.48 -28.62
N GLY A 577 3.71 6.79 -28.70
CA GLY A 577 4.58 6.91 -27.52
C GLY A 577 4.20 8.05 -26.58
N ARG A 578 3.78 9.20 -27.13
CA ARG A 578 3.19 10.32 -26.37
C ARG A 578 1.94 9.85 -25.63
N ASP A 579 1.04 9.15 -26.33
CA ASP A 579 -0.21 8.67 -25.75
C ASP A 579 0.04 7.64 -24.66
N PHE A 580 1.05 6.77 -24.82
CA PHE A 580 1.48 5.83 -23.80
C PHE A 580 1.88 6.56 -22.51
N VAL A 581 2.72 7.59 -22.62
CA VAL A 581 3.16 8.38 -21.46
C VAL A 581 1.98 9.13 -20.82
N CYS A 582 1.07 9.70 -21.62
CA CYS A 582 -0.08 10.43 -21.09
C CYS A 582 -1.06 9.51 -20.34
N HIS A 583 -1.36 8.33 -20.90
CA HIS A 583 -2.19 7.33 -20.20
C HIS A 583 -1.51 6.81 -18.93
N LEU A 584 -0.20 6.54 -18.99
CA LEU A 584 0.59 6.13 -17.82
C LEU A 584 0.49 7.17 -16.69
N ILE A 585 0.69 8.46 -17.01
CA ILE A 585 0.57 9.56 -16.06
C ILE A 585 -0.83 9.62 -15.45
N GLY A 586 -1.86 9.45 -16.28
CA GLY A 586 -3.25 9.35 -15.83
C GLY A 586 -3.46 8.22 -14.83
N GLN A 587 -2.96 7.01 -15.14
CA GLN A 587 -3.07 5.86 -14.24
C GLN A 587 -2.29 6.05 -12.93
N LEU A 588 -1.11 6.68 -12.98
CA LEU A 588 -0.31 6.98 -11.79
C LEU A 588 -1.01 7.98 -10.84
N ALA A 589 -1.76 8.94 -11.39
CA ALA A 589 -2.54 9.89 -10.59
C ALA A 589 -3.75 9.24 -9.88
N THR A 590 -4.15 8.02 -10.26
CA THR A 590 -5.24 7.27 -9.59
C THR A 590 -4.78 6.46 -8.38
N GLN A 591 -3.47 6.29 -8.19
CA GLN A 591 -2.85 5.55 -7.08
C GLN A 591 -2.74 6.42 -5.83
#